data_AF-A0A957SFM9-F1
#
_entry.id   AF-A0A957SFM9-F1
#
_cell.length_a   1.000
_cell.length_b   1.000
_cell.length_c   1.000
_cell.angle_alpha   90.00
_cell.angle_beta   90.00
_cell.angle_gamma   90.00
#
_symmetry.space_group_name_H-M   'P 1'
#
loop_
_entity.id
_entity.type
_entity.pdbx_description
1 polymer ?
#
loop_
_entity_poly.entity_id
_entity_poly.type
_entity_poly.pdbx_seq_one_letter_code
_entity_poly.pdbx_strand_id
1 'polypeptide(L)'
;MDKFSQAEIAHFRTEGYVTAPRLFNAREVQAMQVELDYFKQNGLGRNVATDGDGQTHSTTQINYQIIPLNDKSTLFRALPFAPHVATRVGQLIGEPFARHLDQIFLKPGRTGAGTSWHTDNAYFQLSDVTKGVGMWVALHDATLANGTL
;
A
#
# COMPACT_ATOMS: atom_id res chain seq x y z
N MET A 1 -6.96 -18.35 14.55
CA MET A 1 -6.23 -17.17 15.06
C MET A 1 -5.52 -16.53 13.90
N ASP A 2 -5.68 -15.22 13.75
CA ASP A 2 -5.19 -14.42 12.63
C ASP A 2 -3.66 -14.24 12.66
N LYS A 3 -2.92 -15.27 12.28
CA LYS A 3 -1.46 -15.33 12.26
C LYS A 3 -0.98 -15.98 10.97
N PHE A 4 0.21 -15.61 10.52
CA PHE A 4 0.93 -16.40 9.53
C PHE A 4 1.42 -17.70 10.16
N SER A 5 1.32 -18.79 9.39
CA SER A 5 1.94 -20.08 9.65
C SER A 5 3.47 -19.99 9.55
N GLN A 6 4.17 -21.00 10.07
CA GLN A 6 5.62 -21.07 9.94
C GLN A 6 6.07 -21.18 8.47
N ALA A 7 5.27 -21.83 7.62
CA ALA A 7 5.55 -21.92 6.18
C ALA A 7 5.44 -20.54 5.49
N GLU A 8 4.42 -19.75 5.83
CA GLU A 8 4.26 -18.38 5.32
C GLU A 8 5.38 -17.45 5.79
N ILE A 9 5.80 -17.57 7.05
CA ILE A 9 6.94 -16.80 7.58
C ILE A 9 8.25 -17.22 6.89
N ALA A 10 8.46 -18.52 6.68
CA ALA A 10 9.63 -19.01 5.96
C ALA A 10 9.64 -18.51 4.51
N HIS A 11 8.50 -18.54 3.82
CA HIS A 11 8.34 -17.99 2.47
C HIS A 11 8.68 -16.49 2.43
N PHE A 12 8.16 -15.69 3.37
CA PHE A 12 8.52 -14.27 3.47
C PHE A 12 10.03 -14.04 3.61
N ARG A 13 10.71 -14.85 4.44
CA ARG A 13 12.16 -14.74 4.65
C ARG A 13 12.97 -15.13 3.42
N THR A 14 12.49 -16.07 2.62
CA THR A 14 13.20 -16.54 1.42
C THR A 14 12.89 -15.69 0.19
N GLU A 15 11.62 -15.34 -0.03
CA GLU A 15 11.15 -14.69 -1.26
C GLU A 15 10.94 -13.17 -1.09
N GLY A 16 10.95 -12.66 0.14
CA GLY A 16 10.76 -11.24 0.44
C GLY A 16 9.29 -10.77 0.43
N TYR A 17 8.33 -11.67 0.23
CA TYR A 17 6.89 -11.35 0.26
C TYR A 17 6.05 -12.50 0.84
N VAL A 18 4.82 -12.17 1.24
CA VAL A 18 3.80 -13.14 1.64
C VAL A 18 2.42 -12.55 1.36
N THR A 19 1.47 -13.40 0.93
CA THR A 19 0.09 -12.96 0.70
C THR A 19 -0.77 -13.19 1.95
N ALA A 20 -1.67 -12.25 2.23
CA ALA A 20 -2.64 -12.35 3.33
C ALA A 20 -4.06 -12.25 2.77
N PRO A 21 -4.59 -13.34 2.18
CA PRO A 21 -5.92 -13.33 1.59
C PRO A 21 -6.97 -13.03 2.66
N ARG A 22 -7.88 -12.10 2.37
CA ARG A 22 -8.91 -11.63 3.30
C ARG A 22 -8.33 -11.07 4.61
N LEU A 23 -7.17 -10.39 4.55
CA LEU A 23 -6.65 -9.61 5.68
C LEU A 23 -7.70 -8.62 6.17
N PHE A 24 -8.39 -7.96 5.23
CA PHE A 24 -9.60 -7.17 5.47
C PHE A 24 -10.78 -7.84 4.80
N ASN A 25 -11.94 -7.80 5.45
CA ASN A 25 -13.18 -8.34 4.93
C ASN A 25 -13.87 -7.35 3.96
N ALA A 26 -14.90 -7.82 3.26
CA ALA A 26 -15.60 -7.02 2.24
C ALA A 26 -16.18 -5.69 2.78
N ARG A 27 -16.63 -5.64 4.03
CA ARG A 27 -17.16 -4.40 4.64
C ARG A 27 -16.04 -3.41 4.95
N GLU A 28 -14.89 -3.90 5.41
CA GLU A 28 -13.71 -3.06 5.66
C GLU A 28 -13.18 -2.48 4.35
N VAL A 29 -13.09 -3.30 3.30
CA VAL A 29 -12.69 -2.83 1.96
C VAL A 29 -13.70 -1.80 1.42
N GLN A 30 -15.00 -2.04 1.58
CA GLN A 30 -16.03 -1.06 1.19
C GLN A 30 -15.88 0.26 1.95
N ALA A 31 -15.58 0.23 3.25
CA ALA A 31 -15.33 1.45 4.02
C ALA A 31 -14.09 2.22 3.51
N MET A 32 -13.03 1.50 3.14
CA MET A 32 -11.85 2.12 2.51
C MET A 32 -12.15 2.73 1.13
N GLN A 33 -13.02 2.10 0.34
CA GLN A 33 -13.48 2.64 -0.94
C GLN A 33 -14.29 3.94 -0.75
N VAL A 34 -15.16 4.00 0.26
CA VAL A 34 -15.93 5.22 0.58
C VAL A 34 -15.00 6.38 0.96
N GLU A 35 -13.98 6.13 1.78
CA GLU A 35 -12.95 7.13 2.12
C GLU A 35 -12.18 7.60 0.88
N LEU A 36 -11.80 6.66 -0.01
CA LEU A 36 -11.17 7.00 -1.29
C LEU A 36 -12.05 7.92 -2.15
N ASP A 37 -13.35 7.64 -2.25
CA ASP A 37 -14.27 8.49 -3.01
C ASP A 37 -14.41 9.87 -2.37
N TYR A 38 -14.48 9.96 -1.05
CA TYR A 38 -14.46 11.24 -0.33
C TYR A 38 -13.17 12.02 -0.64
N PHE A 39 -12.00 11.38 -0.58
CA PHE A 39 -10.73 12.02 -0.89
C PHE A 39 -10.66 12.56 -2.31
N LYS A 40 -11.19 11.81 -3.28
CA LYS A 40 -11.27 12.25 -4.69
C LYS A 40 -12.18 13.46 -4.85
N GLN A 41 -13.37 13.43 -4.26
CA GLN A 41 -14.35 14.51 -4.35
C GLN A 41 -13.84 15.83 -3.75
N ASN A 42 -12.99 15.72 -2.72
CA ASN A 42 -12.41 16.87 -2.02
C ASN A 42 -10.99 17.23 -2.49
N GLY A 43 -10.48 16.58 -3.55
CA GLY A 43 -9.18 16.91 -4.13
C GLY A 43 -7.99 16.71 -3.19
N LEU A 44 -8.04 15.69 -2.31
CA LEU A 44 -7.00 15.49 -1.29
C LEU A 44 -5.73 14.80 -1.80
N GLY A 45 -5.68 14.45 -3.09
CA GLY A 45 -4.51 13.89 -3.75
C GLY A 45 -4.04 14.73 -4.94
N ARG A 46 -2.96 14.28 -5.57
CA ARG A 46 -2.32 14.94 -6.70
C ARG A 46 -1.89 13.93 -7.77
N ASN A 47 -1.96 14.31 -9.05
CA ASN A 47 -1.31 13.55 -10.10
C ASN A 47 0.20 13.79 -10.04
N VAL A 48 0.98 12.73 -9.87
CA VAL A 48 2.46 12.81 -9.86
C VAL A 48 3.10 12.14 -11.07
N ALA A 49 2.30 11.73 -12.07
CA ALA A 49 2.85 11.22 -13.31
C ALA A 49 3.66 12.30 -14.04
N THR A 50 4.75 11.88 -14.68
CA THR A 50 5.57 12.70 -15.57
C THR A 50 5.63 12.08 -16.95
N ASP A 51 5.99 12.86 -17.97
CA ASP A 51 6.12 12.39 -19.37
C ASP A 51 7.43 11.59 -19.62
N GLY A 52 7.99 10.98 -18.58
CA GLY A 52 9.16 10.11 -18.64
C GLY A 52 10.51 10.79 -18.41
N ASP A 53 10.53 12.12 -18.31
CA ASP A 53 11.73 12.92 -18.01
C ASP A 53 11.96 13.14 -16.49
N GLY A 54 11.01 12.72 -15.66
CA GLY A 54 11.03 12.93 -14.22
C GLY A 54 10.78 14.37 -13.76
N GLN A 55 10.44 15.29 -14.68
CA GLN A 55 10.29 16.72 -14.39
C GLN A 55 8.95 17.28 -14.89
N THR A 56 8.54 16.94 -16.11
CA THR A 56 7.34 17.49 -16.73
C THR A 56 6.12 16.68 -16.30
N HIS A 57 5.18 17.33 -15.61
CA HIS A 57 3.92 16.68 -15.21
C HIS A 57 3.10 16.25 -16.42
N SER A 58 2.69 14.98 -16.42
CA SER A 58 1.91 14.42 -17.50
C SER A 58 0.48 14.93 -17.49
N THR A 59 -0.03 15.24 -18.68
CA THR A 59 -1.45 15.53 -18.93
C THR A 59 -2.20 14.32 -19.47
N THR A 60 -1.49 13.23 -19.82
CA THR A 60 -2.06 12.03 -20.46
C THR A 60 -1.98 10.79 -19.58
N GLN A 61 -0.99 10.72 -18.68
CA GLN A 61 -0.81 9.66 -17.70
C GLN A 61 -1.28 10.13 -16.31
N ILE A 62 -1.87 9.20 -15.56
CA ILE A 62 -2.36 9.46 -14.21
C ILE A 62 -1.70 8.48 -13.23
N ASN A 63 -1.00 9.04 -12.26
CA ASN A 63 -0.59 8.38 -11.04
C ASN A 63 -1.07 9.26 -9.88
N TYR A 64 -2.35 9.12 -9.54
CA TYR A 64 -2.97 9.97 -8.53
C TYR A 64 -2.64 9.42 -7.15
N GLN A 65 -1.97 10.22 -6.33
CA GLN A 65 -1.52 9.81 -5.01
C GLN A 65 -2.18 10.64 -3.92
N ILE A 66 -2.62 9.96 -2.85
CA ILE A 66 -3.10 10.59 -1.63
C ILE A 66 -2.16 10.14 -0.52
N ILE A 67 -1.41 11.09 0.04
CA ILE A 67 -0.29 10.83 0.93
C ILE A 67 -0.02 12.06 1.83
N PRO A 68 0.21 11.89 3.14
CA PRO A 68 -0.08 10.67 3.92
C PRO A 68 -1.60 10.47 4.09
N LEU A 69 -2.06 9.33 4.61
CA LEU A 69 -3.48 9.06 4.90
C LEU A 69 -3.84 9.28 6.38
N ASN A 70 -2.86 9.14 7.27
CA ASN A 70 -3.07 9.13 8.73
C ASN A 70 -3.78 10.39 9.27
N ASP A 71 -3.58 11.54 8.64
CA ASP A 71 -4.18 12.83 8.98
C ASP A 71 -5.50 13.09 8.24
N LYS A 72 -5.85 12.28 7.23
CA LYS A 72 -7.04 12.45 6.38
C LYS A 72 -8.22 11.57 6.77
N SER A 73 -7.97 10.41 7.38
CA SER A 73 -9.03 9.49 7.82
C SER A 73 -8.67 8.79 9.13
N THR A 74 -9.65 8.71 10.03
CA THR A 74 -9.56 7.91 11.25
C THR A 74 -9.46 6.42 10.94
N LEU A 75 -10.14 5.95 9.89
CA LEU A 75 -10.08 4.57 9.43
C LEU A 75 -8.66 4.20 8.99
N PHE A 76 -8.08 4.92 8.03
CA PHE A 76 -6.72 4.64 7.55
C PHE A 76 -5.65 4.86 8.63
N ARG A 77 -5.89 5.77 9.58
CA ARG A 77 -5.01 5.93 10.74
C ARG A 77 -4.98 4.70 11.64
N ALA A 78 -6.12 4.01 11.80
CA ALA A 78 -6.29 2.90 12.74
C ALA A 78 -6.00 1.53 12.14
N LEU A 79 -6.35 1.29 10.86
CA LEU A 79 -6.26 -0.03 10.22
C LEU A 79 -4.89 -0.74 10.36
N PRO A 80 -3.74 -0.07 10.18
CA PRO A 80 -2.43 -0.72 10.33
C PRO A 80 -2.17 -1.29 11.72
N PHE A 81 -2.90 -0.81 12.73
CA PHE A 81 -2.76 -1.20 14.13
C PHE A 81 -3.91 -2.08 14.63
N ALA A 82 -4.82 -2.51 13.75
CA ALA A 82 -5.81 -3.51 14.12
C ALA A 82 -5.10 -4.79 14.63
N PRO A 83 -5.57 -5.46 15.70
CA PRO A 83 -4.82 -6.54 16.34
C PRO A 83 -4.35 -7.66 15.40
N HIS A 84 -5.18 -8.00 14.40
CA HIS A 84 -4.87 -9.03 13.41
C HIS A 84 -3.83 -8.59 12.36
N VAL A 85 -3.69 -7.28 12.12
CA VAL A 85 -2.63 -6.71 11.28
C VAL A 85 -1.35 -6.62 12.10
N ALA A 86 -1.42 -6.02 13.30
CA ALA A 86 -0.27 -5.81 14.16
C ALA A 86 0.42 -7.13 14.51
N THR A 87 -0.35 -8.17 14.84
CA THR A 87 0.17 -9.52 15.10
C THR A 87 0.96 -10.06 13.89
N ARG A 88 0.40 -9.92 12.68
CA ARG A 88 1.03 -10.43 11.45
C ARG A 88 2.29 -9.64 11.09
N VAL A 89 2.27 -8.32 11.18
CA VAL A 89 3.45 -7.46 10.96
C VAL A 89 4.55 -7.80 11.97
N GLY A 90 4.21 -7.96 13.25
CA GLY A 90 5.14 -8.38 14.29
C GLY A 90 5.79 -9.74 14.00
N GLN A 91 5.07 -10.69 13.38
CA GLN A 91 5.67 -11.98 12.94
C GLN A 91 6.71 -11.82 11.83
N LEU A 92 6.60 -10.78 11.00
CA LEU A 92 7.49 -10.56 9.86
C LEU A 92 8.75 -9.77 10.25
N ILE A 93 8.60 -8.65 10.95
CA ILE A 93 9.70 -7.71 11.22
C ILE A 93 10.09 -7.60 12.71
N GLY A 94 9.32 -8.22 13.60
CA GLY A 94 9.47 -8.11 15.06
C GLY A 94 8.73 -6.91 15.65
N GLU A 95 8.81 -6.78 16.98
CA GLU A 95 8.21 -5.70 17.75
C GLU A 95 9.28 -4.99 18.61
N PRO A 96 9.08 -3.69 18.95
CA PRO A 96 8.00 -2.82 18.49
C PRO A 96 8.21 -2.33 17.04
N PHE A 97 7.14 -1.86 16.41
CA PHE A 97 7.19 -1.22 15.08
C PHE A 97 6.33 0.05 15.07
N ALA A 98 6.58 0.90 14.07
CA ALA A 98 5.81 2.12 13.83
C ALA A 98 5.44 2.23 12.35
N ARG A 99 4.33 2.90 12.04
CA ARG A 99 4.00 3.26 10.67
C ARG A 99 4.94 4.37 10.21
N HIS A 100 5.70 4.12 9.16
CA HIS A 100 6.56 5.12 8.54
C HIS A 100 5.78 6.02 7.57
N LEU A 101 4.99 5.42 6.69
CA LEU A 101 4.19 6.11 5.69
C LEU A 101 2.96 5.28 5.33
N ASP A 102 1.86 5.94 4.95
CA ASP A 102 0.71 5.35 4.29
C ASP A 102 0.30 6.19 3.07
N GLN A 103 -0.18 5.52 2.03
CA GLN A 103 -0.53 6.16 0.77
C GLN A 103 -1.55 5.35 -0.01
N ILE A 104 -2.39 6.04 -0.79
CA ILE A 104 -3.21 5.44 -1.83
C ILE A 104 -2.60 5.78 -3.18
N PHE A 105 -2.44 4.76 -4.03
CA PHE A 105 -2.20 4.92 -5.45
C PHE A 105 -3.50 4.67 -6.22
N LEU A 106 -3.95 5.67 -6.98
CA LEU A 106 -5.09 5.55 -7.88
C LEU A 106 -4.59 5.65 -9.32
N LYS A 107 -4.83 4.56 -10.05
CA LYS A 107 -4.48 4.42 -11.47
C LYS A 107 -5.76 4.13 -12.26
N PRO A 108 -6.35 5.14 -12.93
CA PRO A 108 -7.52 4.94 -13.77
C PRO A 108 -7.23 3.97 -14.92
N GLY A 109 -8.26 3.26 -15.38
CA GLY A 109 -8.11 2.37 -16.53
C GLY A 109 -7.62 3.12 -17.77
N ARG A 110 -6.75 2.47 -18.55
CA ARG A 110 -6.14 2.97 -19.80
C ARG A 110 -5.14 4.11 -19.67
N THR A 111 -5.28 4.99 -18.68
CA THR A 111 -4.39 6.16 -18.48
C THR A 111 -3.51 6.03 -17.25
N GLY A 112 -3.64 4.95 -16.48
CA GLY A 112 -2.82 4.68 -15.31
C GLY A 112 -1.37 4.40 -15.67
N ALA A 113 -0.43 5.13 -15.06
CA ALA A 113 0.99 4.93 -15.31
C ALA A 113 1.49 3.60 -14.74
N GLY A 114 2.36 2.90 -15.48
CA GLY A 114 3.12 1.75 -14.96
C GLY A 114 4.04 2.15 -13.82
N THR A 115 4.38 1.21 -12.93
CA THR A 115 5.41 1.41 -11.91
C THR A 115 6.67 0.68 -12.35
N SER A 116 7.79 1.39 -12.48
CA SER A 116 9.09 0.78 -12.76
C SER A 116 9.58 -0.07 -11.58
N TRP A 117 10.39 -1.08 -11.88
CA TRP A 117 11.07 -1.88 -10.86
C TRP A 117 11.90 -0.99 -9.92
N HIS A 118 11.75 -1.21 -8.62
CA HIS A 118 12.50 -0.51 -7.58
C HIS A 118 12.48 -1.30 -6.27
N THR A 119 13.25 -0.85 -5.29
CA THR A 119 13.14 -1.28 -3.89
C THR A 119 12.81 -0.07 -3.03
N ASP A 120 11.87 -0.23 -2.10
CA ASP A 120 11.44 0.87 -1.22
C ASP A 120 12.59 1.42 -0.37
N ASN A 121 13.57 0.59 -0.02
CA ASN A 121 14.70 1.01 0.80
C ASN A 121 15.64 2.00 0.08
N ALA A 122 15.58 2.10 -1.26
CA ALA A 122 16.28 3.17 -1.98
C ALA A 122 15.78 4.57 -1.56
N TYR A 123 14.52 4.65 -1.10
CA TYR A 123 13.90 5.88 -0.61
C TYR A 123 13.96 6.00 0.90
N PHE A 124 13.64 4.94 1.64
CA PHE A 124 13.52 4.98 3.11
C PHE A 124 14.84 4.79 3.87
N GLN A 125 15.85 4.21 3.23
CA GLN A 125 17.21 4.10 3.77
C GLN A 125 17.29 3.52 5.19
N LEU A 126 16.49 2.49 5.48
CA LEU A 126 16.58 1.76 6.74
C LEU A 126 17.97 1.15 6.88
N SER A 127 18.56 1.29 8.06
CA SER A 127 19.88 0.71 8.39
C SER A 127 19.83 -0.82 8.41
N ASP A 128 18.73 -1.38 8.93
CA ASP A 128 18.40 -2.80 8.82
C ASP A 128 17.21 -2.96 7.87
N VAL A 129 17.50 -3.38 6.64
CA VAL A 129 16.51 -3.55 5.57
C VAL A 129 15.48 -4.63 5.88
N THR A 130 15.79 -5.54 6.82
CA THR A 130 14.87 -6.61 7.23
C THR A 130 13.80 -6.13 8.21
N LYS A 131 13.88 -4.87 8.66
CA LYS A 131 12.95 -4.26 9.63
C LYS A 131 11.89 -3.37 8.98
N GLY A 132 11.88 -3.27 7.65
CA GLY A 132 10.83 -2.64 6.89
C GLY A 132 9.89 -3.66 6.24
N VAL A 133 8.60 -3.37 6.21
CA VAL A 133 7.64 -4.13 5.39
C VAL A 133 6.61 -3.19 4.78
N GLY A 134 6.36 -3.34 3.48
CA GLY A 134 5.24 -2.72 2.79
C GLY A 134 3.99 -3.60 2.91
N MET A 135 2.87 -3.03 3.31
CA MET A 135 1.57 -3.71 3.28
C MET A 135 0.75 -3.15 2.11
N TRP A 136 0.76 -3.86 0.99
CA TRP A 136 -0.05 -3.50 -0.17
C TRP A 136 -1.45 -4.08 -0.05
N VAL A 137 -2.47 -3.20 -0.12
CA VAL A 137 -3.89 -3.58 0.06
C VAL A 137 -4.65 -3.22 -1.20
N ALA A 138 -5.23 -4.24 -1.85
CA ALA A 138 -6.12 -4.05 -2.99
C ALA A 138 -7.45 -3.43 -2.52
N LEU A 139 -7.73 -2.18 -2.91
CA LEU A 139 -9.04 -1.55 -2.69
C LEU A 139 -10.05 -1.92 -3.78
N HIS A 140 -9.58 -2.35 -4.94
CA HIS A 140 -10.36 -2.90 -6.03
C HIS A 140 -9.69 -4.20 -6.49
N ASP A 141 -10.40 -5.04 -7.23
CA ASP A 141 -9.83 -6.26 -7.80
C ASP A 141 -8.53 -5.94 -8.56
N ALA A 142 -7.47 -6.68 -8.24
CA ALA A 142 -6.16 -6.52 -8.84
C ALA A 142 -5.80 -7.80 -9.61
N THR A 143 -5.49 -7.61 -10.88
CA THR A 143 -5.27 -8.64 -11.88
C THR A 143 -4.09 -8.26 -12.75
N LEU A 144 -3.52 -9.22 -13.49
CA LEU A 144 -2.47 -8.94 -14.46
C LEU A 144 -2.93 -7.90 -15.51
N ALA A 145 -4.20 -7.93 -15.91
CA ALA A 145 -4.75 -7.03 -16.92
C ALA A 145 -4.95 -5.58 -16.45
N ASN A 146 -5.01 -5.33 -15.14
CA ASN A 146 -5.23 -3.99 -14.58
C ASN A 146 -4.11 -3.51 -13.63
N GLY A 147 -2.94 -4.16 -13.67
CA GLY A 147 -1.74 -3.69 -13.01
C GLY A 147 -1.60 -4.10 -11.54
N THR A 148 -1.79 -5.39 -11.26
CA THR A 148 -1.35 -6.01 -9.99
C THR A 148 0.17 -5.88 -9.77
N LEU A 149 0.60 -6.08 -8.52
CA LEU A 149 1.98 -6.42 -8.17
C LEU A 149 2.34 -7.83 -8.67
#